data_AF-A0A4Q3G9W0-F1
#
_entry.id   AF-A0A4Q3G9W0-F1
#
_cell.length_a   1.000
_cell.length_b   1.000
_cell.length_c   1.000
_cell.angle_alpha   90.00
_cell.angle_beta   90.00
_cell.angle_gamma   90.00
#
_symmetry.space_group_name_H-M   'P 1'
#
loop_
_entity.id
_entity.type
_entity.pdbx_description
1 polymer ?
#
loop_
_entity_poly.entity_id
_entity_poly.type
_entity_poly.pdbx_seq_one_letter_code
_entity_poly.pdbx_strand_id
1 'polypeptide(L)' 'MKALYIASTGMSAQERNVEVISNNIANMRTPGFKRQRAEFEDLLYQQIS' A
#
# COMPACT_ATOMS: atom_id res chain seq x y z
N MET A 1 -18.40 0.21 13.23
CA MET A 1 -18.09 -0.60 12.02
C MET A 1 -17.31 0.21 10.97
N LYS A 2 -17.79 1.38 10.48
CA LYS A 2 -17.08 2.19 9.47
C LYS A 2 -15.64 2.61 9.87
N ALA A 3 -15.44 3.05 11.12
CA ALA A 3 -14.12 3.44 11.62
C ALA A 3 -13.11 2.28 11.65
N LEU A 4 -13.55 1.07 12.04
CA LEU A 4 -12.70 -0.13 12.03
C LEU A 4 -12.32 -0.52 10.61
N TYR A 5 -13.25 -0.41 9.66
CA TYR A 5 -12.97 -0.68 8.26
C TYR A 5 -11.91 0.30 7.71
N ILE A 6 -12.06 1.61 7.96
CA ILE A 6 -11.08 2.63 7.57
C ILE A 6 -9.71 2.35 8.20
N ALA A 7 -9.69 1.99 9.49
CA ALA A 7 -8.45 1.64 10.17
C ALA A 7 -7.80 0.38 9.55
N SER A 8 -8.59 -0.66 9.25
CA SER A 8 -8.07 -1.88 8.61
C SER A 8 -7.51 -1.62 7.22
N THR A 9 -8.20 -0.84 6.37
CA THR A 9 -7.70 -0.52 5.03
C THR A 9 -6.45 0.35 5.10
N GLY A 10 -6.39 1.29 6.05
CA GLY A 10 -5.20 2.09 6.31
C GLY A 10 -4.00 1.26 6.79
N MET A 11 -4.23 0.32 7.70
CA MET A 11 -3.17 -0.59 8.18
C MET A 11 -2.65 -1.50 7.05
N SER A 12 -3.53 -2.11 6.25
CA SER A 12 -3.12 -2.94 5.11
C SER A 12 -2.36 -2.14 4.05
N ALA A 13 -2.76 -0.88 3.80
CA ALA A 13 -2.01 0.01 2.91
C ALA A 13 -0.58 0.27 3.43
N GLN A 14 -0.43 0.51 4.74
CA GLN A 14 0.89 0.72 5.33
C GLN A 14 1.76 -0.54 5.31
N GLU A 15 1.18 -1.70 5.63
CA GLU A 15 1.85 -3.00 5.52
C GLU A 15 2.38 -3.21 4.10
N ARG A 16 1.54 -2.97 3.09
CA ARG A 16 1.92 -3.09 1.68
C ARG A 16 3.06 -2.15 1.28
N ASN A 17 3.05 -0.92 1.79
CA ASN A 17 4.12 0.04 1.54
C ASN A 17 5.46 -0.46 2.10
N VAL A 18 5.44 -0.98 3.32
CA VAL A 18 6.63 -1.55 3.97
C VAL A 18 7.15 -2.76 3.20
N GLU A 19 6.28 -3.65 2.71
CA GLU A 19 6.67 -4.78 1.87
C GLU A 19 7.37 -4.35 0.59
N VAL A 20 6.82 -3.36 -0.13
CA VAL A 20 7.40 -2.85 -1.39
C VAL A 20 8.77 -2.23 -1.12
N ILE A 21 8.90 -1.43 -0.06
CA ILE A 21 10.18 -0.85 0.35
C ILE A 21 11.19 -1.96 0.71
N SER A 22 10.76 -2.95 1.49
CA SER A 22 11.60 -4.08 1.91
C SER A 22 12.10 -4.88 0.72
N ASN A 23 11.23 -5.15 -0.26
CA ASN A 23 11.60 -5.86 -1.49
C ASN A 23 12.62 -5.05 -2.32
N ASN A 24 12.42 -3.75 -2.44
CA ASN A 24 13.35 -2.87 -3.15
C ASN A 24 14.73 -2.82 -2.49
N ILE A 25 14.79 -2.77 -1.16
CA ILE A 25 16.04 -2.75 -0.39
C ILE A 25 16.75 -4.10 -0.53
N ALA A 26 16.01 -5.21 -0.35
CA ALA A 26 16.56 -6.56 -0.44
C ALA A 26 17.21 -6.82 -1.81
N ASN A 27 16.63 -6.30 -2.90
CA ASN A 27 17.12 -6.49 -4.25
C ASN A 27 17.97 -5.33 -4.80
N MET A 28 18.38 -4.37 -3.97
CA MET A 28 19.11 -3.18 -4.41
C MET A 28 20.43 -3.49 -5.13
N ARG A 29 21.05 -4.64 -4.82
CA ARG A 29 22.33 -5.08 -5.42
C ARG A 29 22.17 -6.10 -6.54
N THR A 30 20.93 -6.48 -6.88
CA THR A 30 20.65 -7.45 -7.95
C THR A 30 20.73 -6.74 -9.31
N PRO A 31 21.69 -7.10 -10.20
CA PRO A 31 21.78 -6.48 -11.52
C PRO A 31 20.49 -6.69 -12.32
N GLY A 32 19.97 -5.63 -12.95
CA GLY A 32 18.75 -5.68 -13.75
C GLY A 32 17.44 -5.65 -12.94
N PHE A 33 17.48 -5.53 -11.61
CA PHE A 33 16.27 -5.40 -10.80
C PHE A 33 15.56 -4.06 -11.03
N LYS A 34 14.23 -4.11 -11.23
CA LYS A 34 13.37 -2.94 -11.41
C LYS A 34 12.64 -2.63 -10.12
N ARG A 35 12.88 -1.44 -9.56
CA ARG A 35 12.22 -0.99 -8.34
C ARG A 35 10.72 -0.82 -8.56
N GLN A 36 9.95 -1.15 -7.53
CA GLN A 36 8.50 -1.00 -7.51
C GLN A 36 8.10 0.15 -6.57
N ARG A 37 6.96 0.78 -6.82
CA ARG A 37 6.37 1.80 -5.94
C ARG A 37 4.90 1.43 -5.69
N ALA A 38 4.47 1.49 -4.44
CA ALA A 38 3.06 1.38 -4.11
C ALA A 38 2.38 2.73 -4.38
N GLU A 39 1.26 2.70 -5.08
CA GLU A 39 0.36 3.83 -5.26
C GLU A 39 -1.00 3.44 -4.67
N PHE A 40 -1.64 4.38 -3.99
CA PHE A 40 -2.92 4.17 -3.30
C PHE A 40 -3.94 5.10 -3.91
N GLU A 41 -5.14 4.57 -4.15
CA GLU A 41 -6.27 5.30 -4.71
C GLU A 41 -7.45 5.27 -3.74
N ASP A 42 -8.27 6.32 -3.80
CA ASP A 42 -9.47 6.41 -2.99
C ASP A 42 -10.59 5.52 -3.55
N LEU A 43 -11.43 5.04 -2.65
CA LEU A 43 -12.64 4.28 -3.00
C LEU A 43 -13.78 5.22 -3.40
N LEU A 44 -14.77 4.69 -4.13
CA LEU A 44 -15.98 5.44 -4.51
C LEU A 44 -16.69 6.03 -3.29
N TYR A 45 -16.98 7.34 -3.34
CA TYR A 45 -17.71 8.02 -2.29
C TYR A 45 -19.18 7.61 -2.30
N GLN A 46 -19.68 7.07 -1.19
CA GLN A 46 -21.11 6.82 -1.01
C GLN A 46 -21.82 8.13 -0.64
N GLN A 47 -22.53 8.74 -1.59
CA GLN A 47 -23.50 9.80 -1.29
C GLN A 47 -24.69 9.18 -0.55
N ILE A 48 -24.90 9.62 0.69
CA ILE A 48 -26.14 9.34 1.43
C ILE A 48 -27.13 10.42 0.97
N SER A 49 -28.07 10.05 0.11
CA SER A 49 -29.19 10.91 -0.28
C SER A 49 -30.31 10.87 0.75
#